data_AF-A0A816PVF3-F1
#
_entry.id   AF-A0A816PVF3-F1
#
_cell.length_a   1.000
_cell.length_b   1.000
_cell.length_c   1.000
_cell.angle_alpha   90.00
_cell.angle_beta   90.00
_cell.angle_gamma   90.00
#
_symmetry.space_group_name_H-M   'P 1'
#
loop_
_entity.id
_entity.type
_entity.pdbx_description
1 polymer ?
#
loop_
_entity_poly.entity_id
_entity_poly.type
_entity_poly.pdbx_seq_one_letter_code
_entity_poly.pdbx_strand_id
1 'polypeptide(L)'
;MASNNQTCFIFDKDESTKILIQMAYEIPSTRIRRQFNLLRSTDESVSQTIRRLTANIEHTLMKENKANKRRQKQHTDVKSDNEKQTILVQLFDSNDQLIDENQSNKQAWINCKKLLINEQSYNVEYNAPAVIKFRFPDIIMANTTTPAIVELDYGDCEHSLFDWFITNDIKTEENDEKTEWIHVHRGPFCIFGDEHINKFVRLTCLPRNSSLREGMLAEYTSKKRIIPCPTDLPMNRRHQLTKQYFPNDSNYIRLISYNILANGYASSTGAGETMYPYCSQEYLQHDYRKPLLLKELLGYHADIISLQECDTTFYERELSLILKANGYLGDFQIKSDRVREGEAIFYRTDRFISINSHSIKIGEYLRDAEHLENIRRRCALVSEINTHLLERNTAFQ
;
A
#
# COMPACT_ATOMS: atom_id res chain seq x y z
N MET A 1 1.66 -20.68 -13.25
CA MET A 1 2.20 -20.12 -11.99
C MET A 1 1.79 -21.06 -10.88
N ALA A 2 2.75 -21.62 -10.16
CA ALA A 2 2.49 -22.55 -9.06
C ALA A 2 1.63 -21.82 -8.03
N SER A 3 0.39 -22.28 -7.90
CA SER A 3 -0.58 -21.64 -7.05
C SER A 3 -0.17 -21.80 -5.59
N ASN A 4 -0.23 -20.73 -4.79
CA ASN A 4 -0.18 -20.72 -3.32
C ASN A 4 -1.34 -21.51 -2.65
N ASN A 5 -1.86 -22.54 -3.32
CA ASN A 5 -3.04 -23.30 -2.94
C ASN A 5 -2.79 -24.32 -1.83
N GLN A 6 -1.52 -24.58 -1.49
CA GLN A 6 -1.10 -25.49 -0.44
C GLN A 6 -0.07 -24.82 0.49
N THR A 7 -0.33 -23.56 0.86
CA THR A 7 0.49 -22.81 1.82
C THR A 7 -0.38 -22.39 3.01
N CYS A 8 0.14 -22.61 4.21
CA CYS A 8 -0.39 -22.10 5.46
C CYS A 8 0.53 -20.97 5.93
N PHE A 9 0.00 -19.75 5.98
CA PHE A 9 0.75 -18.58 6.40
C PHE A 9 0.54 -18.32 7.89
N ILE A 10 1.62 -18.01 8.59
CA ILE A 10 1.60 -17.64 10.00
C ILE A 10 2.15 -16.23 10.14
N PHE A 11 1.44 -15.35 10.85
CA PHE A 11 1.86 -13.97 11.07
C PHE A 11 1.81 -13.61 12.55
N ASP A 12 2.88 -13.01 13.07
CA ASP A 12 2.83 -12.36 14.37
C ASP A 12 1.84 -11.17 14.34
N LYS A 13 1.06 -11.02 15.42
CA LYS A 13 0.11 -9.94 15.65
C LYS A 13 0.21 -9.45 17.09
N ASP A 14 -0.30 -8.25 17.33
CA ASP A 14 -0.36 -7.61 18.65
C ASP A 14 1.00 -7.67 19.37
N GLU A 15 2.04 -7.09 18.76
CA GLU A 15 3.41 -7.09 19.31
C GLU A 15 3.96 -8.50 19.61
N SER A 16 3.58 -9.47 18.78
CA SER A 16 3.94 -10.90 18.91
C SER A 16 3.38 -11.59 20.16
N THR A 17 2.25 -11.10 20.69
CA THR A 17 1.47 -11.82 21.73
C THR A 17 0.43 -12.77 21.12
N LYS A 18 0.16 -12.63 19.83
CA LYS A 18 -0.74 -13.52 19.07
C LYS A 18 -0.12 -13.91 17.73
N ILE A 19 -0.59 -15.02 17.20
CA ILE A 19 -0.35 -15.44 15.82
C ILE A 19 -1.66 -15.52 15.04
N LEU A 20 -1.63 -15.06 13.79
CA LEU A 20 -2.69 -15.27 12.81
C LEU A 20 -2.27 -16.40 11.86
N ILE A 21 -3.08 -17.46 11.83
CA ILE A 21 -2.89 -18.62 10.96
C ILE A 21 -3.90 -18.51 9.82
N GLN A 22 -3.41 -18.46 8.58
CA GLN A 22 -4.23 -18.32 7.38
C GLN A 22 -3.96 -19.44 6.39
N MET A 23 -5.02 -20.14 5.98
CA MET A 23 -4.92 -21.18 4.95
C MET A 23 -6.24 -21.40 4.22
N ALA A 24 -6.16 -21.89 2.98
CA ALA A 24 -7.32 -22.40 2.26
C ALA A 24 -7.33 -23.94 2.33
N TYR A 25 -8.39 -24.53 2.87
CA TYR A 25 -8.58 -25.98 2.87
C TYR A 25 -9.53 -26.38 1.73
N GLU A 26 -9.11 -27.33 0.91
CA GLU A 26 -9.92 -27.88 -0.17
C GLU A 26 -10.76 -29.05 0.33
N ILE A 27 -12.08 -28.95 0.20
CA ILE A 27 -12.99 -29.99 0.66
C ILE A 27 -12.95 -31.17 -0.32
N PRO A 28 -12.53 -32.38 0.09
CA PRO A 28 -12.30 -33.49 -0.84
C PRO A 28 -13.52 -33.86 -1.69
N SER A 29 -14.74 -33.77 -1.12
CA SER A 29 -15.98 -34.19 -1.78
C SER A 29 -16.49 -33.22 -2.84
N THR A 30 -16.19 -31.92 -2.72
CA THR A 30 -16.72 -30.88 -3.60
C THR A 30 -15.64 -30.12 -4.36
N ARG A 31 -14.37 -30.30 -3.98
CA ARG A 31 -13.22 -29.48 -4.38
C ARG A 31 -13.41 -27.99 -4.13
N ILE A 32 -14.41 -27.61 -3.31
CA ILE A 32 -14.63 -26.23 -2.89
C ILE A 32 -13.56 -25.89 -1.86
N ARG A 33 -12.92 -24.74 -2.04
CA ARG A 33 -11.96 -24.22 -1.07
C ARG A 33 -12.62 -23.27 -0.09
N ARG A 34 -12.21 -23.40 1.18
CA ARG A 34 -12.68 -22.55 2.27
C ARG A 34 -11.47 -21.96 2.97
N GLN A 35 -11.49 -20.64 3.14
CA GLN A 35 -10.46 -19.90 3.87
C GLN A 35 -10.69 -20.05 5.37
N PHE A 36 -9.62 -20.34 6.09
CA PHE A 36 -9.59 -20.44 7.55
C PHE A 36 -8.60 -19.42 8.08
N ASN A 37 -9.06 -18.59 9.02
CA ASN A 37 -8.27 -17.61 9.73
C ASN A 37 -8.40 -17.88 11.23
N LEU A 38 -7.30 -18.14 11.92
CA LEU A 38 -7.29 -18.35 13.37
C LEU A 38 -6.33 -17.37 14.02
N LEU A 39 -6.86 -16.49 14.88
CA LEU A 39 -6.04 -15.65 15.75
C LEU A 39 -5.91 -16.33 17.11
N ARG A 40 -4.69 -16.70 17.50
CA ARG A 40 -4.39 -17.49 18.72
C ARG A 40 -3.32 -16.80 19.56
N SER A 41 -3.34 -17.04 20.87
CA SER A 41 -2.26 -16.57 21.75
C SER A 41 -0.94 -17.27 21.40
N THR A 42 0.19 -16.60 21.55
CA THR A 42 1.52 -17.24 21.38
C THR A 42 1.84 -18.24 22.48
N ASP A 43 1.28 -18.05 23.67
CA ASP A 43 1.69 -18.75 24.90
C ASP A 43 0.85 -19.99 25.20
N GLU A 44 -0.33 -20.10 24.58
CA GLU A 44 -1.13 -21.30 24.68
C GLU A 44 -0.48 -22.47 23.92
N SER A 45 -0.80 -23.68 24.35
CA SER A 45 -0.33 -24.90 23.69
C SER A 45 -0.94 -25.05 22.29
N VAL A 46 -0.12 -25.52 21.34
CA VAL A 46 -0.56 -25.73 19.94
C VAL A 46 -1.66 -26.78 19.81
N SER A 47 -1.80 -27.70 20.77
CA SER A 47 -2.94 -28.63 20.87
C SER A 47 -4.30 -27.90 20.86
N GLN A 48 -4.38 -26.71 21.46
CA GLN A 48 -5.60 -25.90 21.48
C GLN A 48 -5.92 -25.34 20.08
N THR A 49 -4.89 -24.88 19.38
CA THR A 49 -4.97 -24.43 17.99
C THR A 49 -5.41 -25.57 17.07
N ILE A 50 -4.81 -26.75 17.21
CA ILE A 50 -5.16 -27.96 16.45
C ILE A 50 -6.64 -28.30 16.66
N ARG A 51 -7.10 -28.41 17.91
CA ARG A 51 -8.52 -28.68 18.22
C ARG A 51 -9.46 -27.66 17.57
N ARG A 52 -9.08 -26.38 17.58
CA ARG A 52 -9.88 -25.31 16.99
C ARG A 52 -9.95 -25.42 15.47
N LEU A 53 -8.83 -25.71 14.82
CA LEU A 53 -8.75 -25.91 13.38
C LEU A 53 -9.58 -27.13 12.96
N THR A 54 -9.41 -28.27 13.65
CA THR A 54 -10.21 -29.49 13.48
C THR A 54 -11.71 -29.19 13.56
N ALA A 55 -12.16 -28.53 14.64
CA ALA A 55 -13.58 -28.19 14.82
C ALA A 55 -14.12 -27.26 13.71
N ASN A 56 -13.33 -26.28 13.27
CA ASN A 56 -13.72 -25.37 12.18
C ASN A 56 -13.88 -26.11 10.84
N ILE A 57 -12.98 -27.05 10.55
CA ILE A 57 -13.04 -27.87 9.33
C ILE A 57 -14.23 -28.83 9.40
N GLU A 58 -14.41 -29.54 10.50
CA GLU A 58 -15.56 -30.44 10.72
C GLU A 58 -16.89 -29.73 10.53
N HIS A 59 -17.05 -28.56 11.15
CA HIS A 59 -18.26 -27.75 11.00
C HIS A 59 -18.50 -27.31 9.54
N THR A 60 -17.44 -27.00 8.80
CA THR A 60 -17.51 -26.64 7.38
C THR A 60 -17.92 -27.83 6.53
N LEU A 61 -17.33 -29.01 6.74
CA LEU A 61 -17.70 -30.25 6.07
C LEU A 61 -19.16 -30.64 6.35
N MET A 62 -19.62 -30.49 7.59
CA MET A 62 -21.03 -30.72 7.94
C MET A 62 -21.99 -29.80 7.20
N LYS A 63 -21.63 -28.51 7.01
CA LYS A 63 -22.44 -27.56 6.24
C LYS A 63 -22.50 -27.94 4.76
N GLU A 64 -21.37 -28.28 4.14
CA GLU A 64 -21.33 -28.69 2.74
C GLU A 64 -22.07 -30.00 2.50
N ASN A 65 -21.92 -31.00 3.36
CA ASN A 65 -22.65 -32.27 3.25
C ASN A 65 -24.17 -32.06 3.35
N LYS A 66 -24.64 -31.15 4.22
CA LYS A 66 -26.07 -30.77 4.29
C LYS A 66 -26.54 -30.05 3.02
N ALA A 67 -25.72 -29.17 2.45
CA ALA A 67 -26.03 -28.46 1.21
C ALA A 67 -26.10 -29.41 0.01
N ASN A 68 -25.14 -30.35 -0.11
CA ASN A 68 -25.14 -31.37 -1.16
C ASN A 68 -26.36 -32.31 -1.05
N LYS A 69 -26.74 -32.75 0.15
CA LYS A 69 -27.97 -33.54 0.34
C LYS A 69 -29.24 -32.77 -0.08
N ARG A 70 -29.29 -31.45 0.10
CA ARG A 70 -30.40 -30.62 -0.39
C ARG A 70 -30.41 -30.51 -1.92
N ARG A 71 -29.23 -30.42 -2.56
CA ARG A 71 -29.09 -30.39 -4.03
C ARG A 71 -29.43 -31.74 -4.68
N GLN A 72 -29.07 -32.85 -4.04
CA GLN A 72 -29.34 -34.21 -4.54
C GLN A 72 -30.79 -34.67 -4.30
N LYS A 73 -31.54 -34.08 -3.35
CA LYS A 73 -32.96 -34.42 -3.12
C LYS A 73 -33.92 -34.07 -4.28
N GLN A 74 -33.45 -33.53 -5.40
CA GLN A 74 -34.23 -33.47 -6.65
C GLN A 74 -34.09 -34.73 -7.52
N HIS A 75 -33.14 -35.63 -7.24
CA HIS A 75 -33.07 -36.94 -7.91
C HIS A 75 -32.53 -38.02 -6.95
N THR A 76 -33.44 -38.91 -6.55
CA THR A 76 -33.26 -40.23 -5.88
C THR A 76 -32.89 -40.27 -4.39
N ASP A 77 -33.70 -41.05 -3.66
CA ASP A 77 -33.49 -41.48 -2.28
C ASP A 77 -32.34 -42.51 -2.21
N VAL A 78 -31.13 -42.05 -1.90
CA VAL A 78 -30.06 -42.93 -1.42
C VAL A 78 -29.72 -42.55 0.01
N LYS A 79 -29.89 -43.51 0.93
CA LYS A 79 -29.39 -43.42 2.31
C LYS A 79 -27.86 -43.46 2.26
N SER A 80 -27.21 -42.32 2.50
CA SER A 80 -25.75 -42.26 2.72
C SER A 80 -25.45 -42.44 4.20
N ASP A 81 -24.67 -43.47 4.56
CA ASP A 81 -24.08 -43.61 5.88
C ASP A 81 -23.24 -42.37 6.22
N ASN A 82 -23.60 -41.70 7.31
CA ASN A 82 -22.80 -40.60 7.87
C ASN A 82 -21.69 -41.22 8.72
N GLU A 83 -20.64 -41.76 8.09
CA GLU A 83 -19.39 -41.98 8.84
C GLU A 83 -18.85 -40.62 9.28
N LYS A 84 -18.67 -40.44 10.60
CA LYS A 84 -17.97 -39.27 11.14
C LYS A 84 -16.53 -39.35 10.66
N GLN A 85 -16.22 -38.55 9.64
CA GLN A 85 -14.86 -38.42 9.15
C GLN A 85 -14.02 -37.71 10.21
N THR A 86 -13.17 -38.46 10.91
CA THR A 86 -12.23 -37.91 11.90
C THR A 86 -11.19 -37.07 11.16
N ILE A 87 -11.07 -35.79 11.50
CA ILE A 87 -10.06 -34.90 10.92
C ILE A 87 -8.77 -35.02 11.72
N LEU A 88 -7.72 -35.52 11.07
CA LEU A 88 -6.37 -35.60 11.65
C LEU A 88 -5.56 -34.38 11.20
N VAL A 89 -4.98 -33.67 12.16
CA VAL A 89 -4.14 -32.48 11.93
C VAL A 89 -2.80 -32.73 12.59
N GLN A 90 -1.71 -32.60 11.83
CA GLN A 90 -0.34 -32.84 12.30
C GLN A 90 0.61 -31.77 11.79
N LEU A 91 1.59 -31.42 12.61
CA LEU A 91 2.62 -30.41 12.31
C LEU A 91 3.98 -31.07 12.25
N PHE A 92 4.78 -30.72 11.24
CA PHE A 92 6.11 -31.27 11.03
C PHE A 92 7.16 -30.16 10.87
N ASP A 93 8.34 -30.39 11.41
CA ASP A 93 9.49 -29.52 11.27
C ASP A 93 10.23 -29.72 9.92
N SER A 94 11.39 -29.07 9.75
CA SER A 94 12.21 -29.19 8.54
C SER A 94 12.83 -30.57 8.32
N ASN A 95 12.85 -31.43 9.33
CA ASN A 95 13.39 -32.78 9.30
C ASN A 95 12.27 -33.84 9.21
N ASP A 96 11.05 -33.43 8.85
CA ASP A 96 9.83 -34.24 8.85
C ASP A 96 9.53 -34.90 10.21
N GLN A 97 9.97 -34.30 11.33
CA GLN A 97 9.64 -34.77 12.68
C GLN A 97 8.35 -34.13 13.18
N LEU A 98 7.51 -34.92 13.86
CA LEU A 98 6.26 -34.45 14.44
C LEU A 98 6.54 -33.44 15.57
N ILE A 99 5.91 -32.28 15.50
CA ILE A 99 6.00 -31.24 16.53
C ILE A 99 5.14 -31.63 17.72
N ASP A 100 5.70 -31.54 18.93
CA ASP A 100 4.99 -31.84 20.18
C ASP A 100 3.84 -30.83 20.41
N GLU A 101 2.62 -31.36 20.53
CA GLU A 101 1.42 -30.55 20.68
C GLU A 101 1.36 -29.76 22.00
N ASN A 102 2.19 -30.11 22.99
CA ASN A 102 2.26 -29.39 24.27
C ASN A 102 3.12 -28.13 24.21
N GLN A 103 3.92 -27.96 23.15
CA GLN A 103 4.68 -26.73 22.93
C GLN A 103 3.74 -25.53 22.76
N SER A 104 4.26 -24.34 23.08
CA SER A 104 3.52 -23.10 22.81
C SER A 104 3.36 -22.89 21.30
N ASN A 105 2.29 -22.20 20.91
CA ASN A 105 2.06 -21.81 19.51
C ASN A 105 3.31 -21.14 18.90
N LYS A 106 3.95 -20.22 19.62
CA LYS A 106 5.15 -19.53 19.10
C LYS A 106 6.27 -20.51 18.74
N GLN A 107 6.60 -21.42 19.64
CA GLN A 107 7.68 -22.40 19.40
C GLN A 107 7.31 -23.38 18.29
N ALA A 108 6.08 -23.88 18.30
CA ALA A 108 5.61 -24.84 17.30
C ALA A 108 5.61 -24.23 15.89
N TRP A 109 5.01 -23.05 15.70
CA TRP A 109 4.81 -22.49 14.36
C TRP A 109 6.06 -21.86 13.74
N ILE A 110 7.01 -21.37 14.55
CA ILE A 110 8.31 -20.89 14.03
C ILE A 110 9.09 -22.04 13.37
N ASN A 111 9.05 -23.23 13.97
CA ASN A 111 9.79 -24.40 13.51
C ASN A 111 9.02 -25.25 12.50
N CYS A 112 7.70 -25.09 12.44
CA CYS A 112 6.84 -25.83 11.52
C CYS A 112 7.14 -25.46 10.07
N LYS A 113 7.35 -26.48 9.24
CA LYS A 113 7.51 -26.35 7.78
C LYS A 113 6.40 -27.02 7.01
N LYS A 114 5.66 -27.93 7.64
CA LYS A 114 4.61 -28.68 6.98
C LYS A 114 3.44 -28.94 7.93
N LEU A 115 2.25 -28.55 7.48
CA LEU A 115 0.97 -28.84 8.12
C LEU A 115 0.26 -29.91 7.29
N LEU A 116 -0.09 -31.03 7.92
CA LEU A 116 -0.83 -32.12 7.29
C LEU A 116 -2.24 -32.14 7.85
N ILE A 117 -3.25 -32.08 6.98
CA ILE A 117 -4.66 -32.24 7.33
C ILE A 117 -5.21 -33.41 6.54
N ASN A 118 -5.46 -34.54 7.21
CA ASN A 118 -5.71 -35.83 6.58
C ASN A 118 -4.59 -36.16 5.57
N GLU A 119 -4.92 -36.25 4.28
CA GLU A 119 -3.95 -36.53 3.20
C GLU A 119 -3.42 -35.26 2.52
N GLN A 120 -3.90 -34.07 2.92
CA GLN A 120 -3.52 -32.80 2.28
C GLN A 120 -2.36 -32.15 3.03
N SER A 121 -1.24 -31.97 2.32
CA SER A 121 -0.03 -31.33 2.83
C SER A 121 -0.01 -29.84 2.46
N TYR A 122 0.39 -29.01 3.42
CA TYR A 122 0.55 -27.56 3.28
C TYR A 122 1.95 -27.16 3.72
N ASN A 123 2.65 -26.39 2.90
CA ASN A 123 3.89 -25.73 3.30
C ASN A 123 3.56 -24.64 4.32
N VAL A 124 4.34 -24.53 5.39
CA VAL A 124 4.13 -23.51 6.43
C VAL A 124 5.15 -22.39 6.26
N GLU A 125 4.62 -21.19 6.08
CA GLU A 125 5.40 -19.97 5.87
C GLU A 125 5.17 -18.99 7.01
N TYR A 126 6.18 -18.86 7.89
CA TYR A 126 6.16 -17.94 9.03
C TYR A 126 6.64 -16.55 8.62
N ASN A 127 5.86 -15.52 8.94
CA ASN A 127 6.12 -14.11 8.62
C ASN A 127 6.61 -13.96 7.17
N ALA A 128 5.88 -14.57 6.23
CA ALA A 128 6.10 -14.34 4.81
C ALA A 128 5.72 -12.89 4.48
N PRO A 129 6.26 -12.30 3.40
CA PRO A 129 5.74 -11.05 2.88
C PRO A 129 4.23 -11.13 2.69
N ALA A 130 3.48 -10.12 3.12
CA ALA A 130 2.02 -10.13 3.01
C ALA A 130 1.45 -8.75 2.75
N VAL A 131 0.43 -8.69 1.92
CA VAL A 131 -0.37 -7.48 1.75
C VAL A 131 -1.33 -7.34 2.91
N ILE A 132 -1.13 -6.32 3.74
CA ILE A 132 -2.04 -5.97 4.84
C ILE A 132 -3.18 -5.10 4.31
N LYS A 133 -2.82 -4.17 3.42
CA LYS A 133 -3.77 -3.21 2.88
C LYS A 133 -3.50 -2.94 1.43
N PHE A 134 -4.59 -2.90 0.69
CA PHE A 134 -4.61 -2.53 -0.70
C PHE A 134 -5.55 -1.35 -0.86
N ARG A 135 -5.09 -0.26 -1.48
CA ARG A 135 -5.91 0.88 -1.85
C ARG A 135 -5.66 1.23 -3.30
N PHE A 136 -6.74 1.58 -3.99
CA PHE A 136 -6.65 2.39 -5.20
C PHE A 136 -6.92 3.84 -4.85
N PRO A 137 -6.34 4.79 -5.59
CA PRO A 137 -6.84 6.16 -5.58
C PRO A 137 -8.34 6.18 -5.92
N ASP A 138 -9.11 7.07 -5.30
CA ASP A 138 -10.54 7.20 -5.65
C ASP A 138 -10.76 7.79 -7.05
N ILE A 139 -9.71 8.35 -7.65
CA ILE A 139 -9.67 8.91 -9.00
C ILE A 139 -8.48 8.32 -9.74
N ILE A 140 -8.77 7.71 -10.90
CA ILE A 140 -7.75 7.22 -11.84
C ILE A 140 -7.91 8.04 -13.11
N MET A 141 -6.90 8.85 -13.45
CA MET A 141 -6.97 9.81 -14.54
C MET A 141 -6.03 9.41 -15.67
N ALA A 142 -6.52 9.40 -16.91
CA ALA A 142 -5.71 9.10 -18.08
C ALA A 142 -4.54 10.09 -18.21
N ASN A 143 -3.42 9.66 -18.80
CA ASN A 143 -2.20 10.44 -18.99
C ASN A 143 -1.64 11.06 -17.70
N THR A 144 -1.87 10.40 -16.56
CA THR A 144 -1.27 10.70 -15.26
C THR A 144 -0.73 9.42 -14.62
N THR A 145 0.19 9.56 -13.67
CA THR A 145 0.73 8.41 -12.94
C THR A 145 -0.25 7.92 -11.89
N THR A 146 -0.60 6.63 -11.95
CA THR A 146 -1.42 5.94 -10.94
C THR A 146 -0.54 4.98 -10.13
N PRO A 147 -0.23 5.28 -8.86
CA PRO A 147 0.61 4.41 -8.01
C PRO A 147 -0.15 3.23 -7.43
N ALA A 148 0.56 2.13 -7.18
CA ALA A 148 0.10 1.02 -6.36
C ALA A 148 0.18 1.43 -4.88
N ILE A 149 -0.96 1.68 -4.23
CA ILE A 149 -0.98 2.02 -2.80
C ILE A 149 -1.17 0.74 -1.99
N VAL A 150 -0.05 0.12 -1.61
CA VAL A 150 -0.01 -1.15 -0.88
C VAL A 150 0.75 -0.99 0.44
N GLU A 151 0.20 -1.53 1.52
CA GLU A 151 0.88 -1.68 2.82
C GLU A 151 1.25 -3.15 3.00
N LEU A 152 2.54 -3.40 3.27
CA LEU A 152 3.12 -4.73 3.35
C LEU A 152 3.58 -5.03 4.78
N ASP A 153 3.39 -6.27 5.22
CA ASP A 153 4.06 -6.88 6.37
C ASP A 153 5.21 -7.75 5.86
N TYR A 154 6.35 -7.75 6.55
CA TYR A 154 7.52 -8.59 6.23
C TYR A 154 8.00 -8.55 4.76
N GLY A 155 7.63 -7.50 4.02
CA GLY A 155 7.87 -7.30 2.60
C GLY A 155 8.00 -5.83 2.26
N ASP A 156 8.46 -5.55 1.06
CA ASP A 156 8.71 -4.20 0.59
C ASP A 156 8.30 -4.04 -0.89
N CYS A 157 7.96 -2.82 -1.28
CA CYS A 157 7.50 -2.52 -2.63
C CYS A 157 8.62 -2.63 -3.68
N GLU A 158 9.90 -2.54 -3.27
CA GLU A 158 11.04 -2.58 -4.19
C GLU A 158 11.25 -3.98 -4.77
N HIS A 159 11.04 -5.02 -3.97
CA HIS A 159 11.17 -6.41 -4.39
C HIS A 159 9.85 -7.04 -4.84
N SER A 160 8.71 -6.47 -4.45
CA SER A 160 7.38 -6.98 -4.81
C SER A 160 7.06 -6.82 -6.30
N LEU A 161 6.22 -7.71 -6.83
CA LEU A 161 5.78 -7.63 -8.23
C LEU A 161 4.37 -7.08 -8.32
N PHE A 162 4.14 -6.21 -9.30
CA PHE A 162 2.87 -5.54 -9.54
C PHE A 162 2.49 -5.69 -11.01
N ASP A 163 1.31 -6.23 -11.30
CA ASP A 163 0.77 -6.31 -12.65
C ASP A 163 -0.58 -5.59 -12.74
N TRP A 164 -0.71 -4.72 -13.74
CA TRP A 164 -1.89 -3.89 -13.98
C TRP A 164 -2.69 -4.42 -15.16
N PHE A 165 -4.00 -4.42 -15.00
CA PHE A 165 -4.95 -4.90 -15.98
C PHE A 165 -6.10 -3.90 -16.16
N ILE A 166 -6.72 -3.93 -17.32
CA ILE A 166 -7.96 -3.21 -17.62
C ILE A 166 -9.06 -4.17 -18.04
N THR A 167 -10.32 -3.76 -17.88
CA THR A 167 -11.45 -4.51 -18.44
C THR A 167 -11.46 -4.44 -19.96
N ASN A 168 -11.82 -5.54 -20.62
CA ASN A 168 -12.29 -5.49 -22.00
C ASN A 168 -13.61 -4.68 -22.08
N ASP A 169 -13.93 -4.06 -23.22
CA ASP A 169 -15.01 -3.04 -23.36
C ASP A 169 -16.44 -3.56 -23.09
N ILE A 170 -16.60 -4.82 -22.72
CA ILE A 170 -17.88 -5.51 -22.48
C ILE A 170 -18.17 -5.57 -20.96
N LYS A 171 -18.58 -4.45 -20.36
CA LYS A 171 -19.33 -4.48 -19.09
C LYS A 171 -20.69 -3.80 -19.29
N THR A 172 -21.70 -4.60 -19.62
CA THR A 172 -23.06 -4.35 -19.15
C THR A 172 -23.11 -4.70 -17.67
N GLU A 173 -23.87 -3.95 -16.87
CA GLU A 173 -23.79 -3.92 -15.40
C GLU A 173 -24.15 -5.23 -14.67
N GLU A 174 -24.39 -6.34 -15.38
CA GLU A 174 -25.11 -7.51 -14.84
C GLU A 174 -24.35 -8.84 -14.73
N ASN A 175 -23.06 -8.98 -15.10
CA ASN A 175 -22.37 -10.27 -14.91
C ASN A 175 -20.86 -10.16 -14.62
N ASP A 176 -20.49 -10.21 -13.34
CA ASP A 176 -19.09 -10.19 -12.86
C ASP A 176 -18.27 -11.44 -13.28
N GLU A 177 -18.92 -12.57 -13.58
CA GLU A 177 -18.23 -13.86 -13.80
C GLU A 177 -17.56 -14.03 -15.18
N LYS A 178 -17.75 -13.10 -16.13
CA LYS A 178 -17.16 -13.15 -17.48
C LYS A 178 -16.26 -11.97 -17.83
N THR A 179 -15.84 -11.18 -16.84
CA THR A 179 -14.98 -10.03 -17.09
C THR A 179 -13.60 -10.50 -17.56
N GLU A 180 -13.28 -10.24 -18.83
CA GLU A 180 -11.94 -10.45 -19.36
C GLU A 180 -11.03 -9.27 -18.96
N TRP A 181 -9.83 -9.60 -18.50
CA TRP A 181 -8.84 -8.65 -18.01
C TRP A 181 -7.60 -8.67 -18.91
N ILE A 182 -7.31 -7.52 -19.50
CA ILE A 182 -6.17 -7.34 -20.41
C ILE A 182 -5.00 -6.77 -19.61
N HIS A 183 -3.86 -7.46 -19.62
CA HIS A 183 -2.62 -6.97 -18.99
C HIS A 183 -2.10 -5.76 -19.77
N VAL A 184 -1.73 -4.70 -19.07
CA VAL A 184 -1.27 -3.44 -19.70
C VAL A 184 0.08 -2.96 -19.18
N HIS A 185 0.45 -3.30 -17.95
CA HIS A 185 1.70 -2.80 -17.37
C HIS A 185 2.20 -3.69 -16.23
N ARG A 186 3.53 -3.67 -16.02
CA ARG A 186 4.20 -4.25 -14.86
C ARG A 186 5.07 -3.20 -14.20
N GLY A 187 4.85 -2.96 -12.91
CA GLY A 187 5.59 -1.97 -12.14
C GLY A 187 4.77 -1.35 -11.00
N PRO A 188 5.41 -0.61 -10.09
CA PRO A 188 4.77 -0.05 -8.90
C PRO A 188 3.79 1.10 -9.20
N PHE A 189 3.66 1.53 -10.45
CA PHE A 189 2.68 2.50 -10.92
C PHE A 189 2.37 2.23 -12.39
N CYS A 190 1.26 2.76 -12.89
CA CYS A 190 0.87 2.66 -14.30
C CYS A 190 0.42 4.03 -14.82
N ILE A 191 0.69 4.32 -16.10
CA ILE A 191 0.15 5.47 -16.81
C ILE A 191 -0.83 4.94 -17.85
N PHE A 192 -2.11 5.28 -17.71
CA PHE A 192 -3.15 4.85 -18.63
C PHE A 192 -3.32 5.88 -19.76
N GLY A 193 -3.21 5.49 -21.02
CA GLY A 193 -3.57 6.35 -22.17
C GLY A 193 -5.08 6.60 -22.33
N ASP A 194 -5.42 7.45 -23.29
CA ASP A 194 -6.81 7.83 -23.60
C ASP A 194 -7.66 6.63 -24.06
N GLU A 195 -7.04 5.63 -24.70
CA GLU A 195 -7.65 4.37 -25.11
C GLU A 195 -8.13 3.50 -23.93
N HIS A 196 -7.75 3.86 -22.71
CA HIS A 196 -8.15 3.18 -21.48
C HIS A 196 -9.29 3.88 -20.73
N ILE A 197 -9.72 5.07 -21.17
CA ILE A 197 -10.83 5.80 -20.56
C ILE A 197 -12.09 4.92 -20.51
N ASN A 198 -12.88 5.05 -19.44
CA ASN A 198 -14.08 4.27 -19.15
C ASN A 198 -13.84 2.77 -18.82
N LYS A 199 -12.59 2.31 -18.69
CA LYS A 199 -12.29 0.94 -18.23
C LYS A 199 -12.07 0.89 -16.73
N PHE A 200 -12.38 -0.24 -16.10
CA PHE A 200 -11.94 -0.50 -14.72
C PHE A 200 -10.51 -1.03 -14.72
N VAL A 201 -9.82 -0.86 -13.59
CA VAL A 201 -8.46 -1.31 -13.39
C VAL A 201 -8.44 -2.44 -12.38
N ARG A 202 -7.63 -3.47 -12.64
CA ARG A 202 -7.26 -4.47 -11.65
C ARG A 202 -5.76 -4.43 -11.46
N LEU A 203 -5.32 -4.42 -10.21
CA LEU A 203 -3.90 -4.52 -9.85
C LEU A 203 -3.72 -5.80 -9.06
N THR A 204 -2.69 -6.55 -9.40
CA THR A 204 -2.22 -7.67 -8.60
C THR A 204 -0.89 -7.30 -7.95
N CYS A 205 -0.67 -7.80 -6.73
CA CYS A 205 0.58 -7.63 -5.99
C CYS A 205 1.03 -8.99 -5.48
N LEU A 206 2.20 -9.45 -5.93
CA LEU A 206 2.90 -10.58 -5.33
C LEU A 206 3.92 -10.00 -4.34
N PRO A 207 3.62 -9.97 -3.04
CA PRO A 207 4.50 -9.35 -2.06
C PRO A 207 5.78 -10.17 -1.92
N ARG A 208 6.91 -9.46 -1.85
CA ARG A 208 8.26 -10.03 -1.66
C ARG A 208 9.07 -9.19 -0.68
N ASN A 209 10.17 -9.75 -0.21
CA ASN A 209 11.20 -9.03 0.55
C ASN A 209 12.56 -9.13 -0.14
N SER A 210 13.58 -8.50 0.45
CA SER A 210 14.97 -8.54 -0.02
C SER A 210 15.57 -9.95 -0.15
N SER A 211 15.07 -10.92 0.62
CA SER A 211 15.45 -12.33 0.50
C SER A 211 14.68 -13.08 -0.59
N LEU A 212 13.85 -12.39 -1.38
CA LEU A 212 13.00 -12.93 -2.44
C LEU A 212 12.01 -14.01 -1.97
N ARG A 213 11.70 -14.06 -0.67
CA ARG A 213 10.57 -14.86 -0.20
C ARG A 213 9.29 -14.29 -0.81
N GLU A 214 8.35 -15.15 -1.15
CA GLU A 214 7.07 -14.76 -1.74
C GLU A 214 5.93 -14.96 -0.76
N GLY A 215 4.99 -14.03 -0.77
CA GLY A 215 3.73 -14.18 -0.07
C GLY A 215 2.59 -14.63 -0.96
N MET A 216 1.38 -14.43 -0.44
CA MET A 216 0.15 -14.66 -1.19
C MET A 216 -0.09 -13.53 -2.21
N LEU A 217 -0.32 -13.90 -3.48
CA LEU A 217 -0.78 -12.96 -4.50
C LEU A 217 -2.09 -12.31 -4.05
N ALA A 218 -2.07 -10.99 -3.93
CA ALA A 218 -3.26 -10.18 -3.67
C ALA A 218 -3.77 -9.59 -4.99
N GLU A 219 -5.08 -9.50 -5.14
CA GLU A 219 -5.72 -8.85 -6.29
C GLU A 219 -6.73 -7.81 -5.80
N TYR A 220 -6.83 -6.69 -6.51
CA TYR A 220 -7.82 -5.66 -6.22
C TYR A 220 -8.33 -5.01 -7.51
N THR A 221 -9.63 -4.78 -7.56
CA THR A 221 -10.31 -4.12 -8.68
C THR A 221 -10.82 -2.74 -8.27
N SER A 222 -10.58 -1.73 -9.11
CA SER A 222 -11.04 -0.36 -8.89
C SER A 222 -12.57 -0.31 -8.85
N LYS A 223 -13.10 0.56 -7.99
CA LYS A 223 -14.55 0.81 -7.90
C LYS A 223 -15.05 1.79 -8.97
N LYS A 224 -14.14 2.60 -9.50
CA LYS A 224 -14.43 3.61 -10.53
C LYS A 224 -13.63 3.32 -11.79
N ARG A 225 -14.15 3.83 -12.90
CA ARG A 225 -13.52 3.76 -14.21
C ARG A 225 -12.45 4.86 -14.35
N ILE A 226 -11.52 4.66 -15.27
CA ILE A 226 -10.54 5.67 -15.66
C ILE A 226 -11.28 6.86 -16.27
N ILE A 227 -10.99 8.07 -15.79
CA ILE A 227 -11.57 9.33 -16.28
C ILE A 227 -10.58 10.04 -17.24
N PRO A 228 -11.07 10.86 -18.18
CA PRO A 228 -10.21 11.72 -18.98
C PRO A 228 -9.46 12.74 -18.11
N CYS A 229 -8.22 13.06 -18.48
CA CYS A 229 -7.51 14.22 -17.94
C CYS A 229 -8.08 15.51 -18.56
N PRO A 230 -8.25 16.59 -17.77
CA PRO A 230 -8.59 17.90 -18.33
C PRO A 230 -7.58 18.34 -19.39
N THR A 231 -8.08 18.92 -20.48
CA THR A 231 -7.27 19.31 -21.65
C THR A 231 -6.72 20.74 -21.56
N ASP A 232 -7.42 21.64 -20.87
CA ASP A 232 -7.01 23.04 -20.70
C ASP A 232 -6.37 23.28 -19.33
N LEU A 233 -5.19 22.66 -19.13
CA LEU A 233 -4.42 22.84 -17.90
C LEU A 233 -3.30 23.87 -18.12
N PRO A 234 -3.08 24.81 -17.18
CA PRO A 234 -2.00 25.80 -17.28
C PRO A 234 -0.61 25.16 -17.50
N MET A 235 -0.37 23.98 -16.91
CA MET A 235 0.87 23.22 -17.06
C MET A 235 1.19 22.87 -18.53
N ASN A 236 0.18 22.67 -19.38
CA ASN A 236 0.37 22.22 -20.76
C ASN A 236 1.21 23.20 -21.57
N ARG A 237 0.98 24.52 -21.40
CA ARG A 237 1.78 25.56 -22.05
C ARG A 237 3.19 25.62 -21.49
N ARG A 238 3.37 25.40 -20.19
CA ARG A 238 4.67 25.42 -19.50
C ARG A 238 5.52 24.20 -19.88
N HIS A 239 4.90 23.04 -20.08
CA HIS A 239 5.57 21.81 -20.56
C HIS A 239 6.13 21.96 -21.98
N GLN A 240 5.54 22.81 -22.83
CA GLN A 240 6.12 23.12 -24.15
C GLN A 240 7.50 23.79 -24.05
N LEU A 241 7.79 24.47 -22.94
CA LEU A 241 9.08 25.12 -22.67
C LEU A 241 10.09 24.19 -22.01
N THR A 242 9.65 23.02 -21.57
CA THR A 242 10.42 22.12 -20.71
C THR A 242 10.42 20.68 -21.23
N LYS A 243 10.23 20.48 -22.54
CA LYS A 243 10.03 19.18 -23.21
C LYS A 243 11.04 18.07 -22.88
N GLN A 244 12.25 18.44 -22.47
CA GLN A 244 13.30 17.51 -22.15
C GLN A 244 14.13 18.01 -20.96
N TYR A 245 14.81 17.06 -20.32
CA TYR A 245 15.88 17.30 -19.37
C TYR A 245 17.02 18.09 -20.02
N PHE A 246 17.70 18.91 -19.22
CA PHE A 246 19.01 19.38 -19.64
C PHE A 246 19.99 18.18 -19.67
N PRO A 247 20.89 18.11 -20.66
CA PRO A 247 21.97 17.12 -20.70
C PRO A 247 22.81 17.13 -19.42
N ASN A 248 23.44 16.00 -19.09
CA ASN A 248 24.15 15.85 -17.82
C ASN A 248 25.39 16.76 -17.75
N ASP A 249 26.00 17.06 -18.88
CA ASP A 249 27.13 17.98 -19.07
C ASP A 249 26.70 19.45 -19.25
N SER A 250 25.40 19.74 -19.15
CA SER A 250 24.88 21.11 -19.23
C SER A 250 25.35 21.96 -18.04
N ASN A 251 25.67 23.23 -18.32
CA ASN A 251 25.93 24.24 -17.28
C ASN A 251 24.63 24.86 -16.71
N TYR A 252 23.46 24.48 -17.23
CA TYR A 252 22.17 24.98 -16.76
C TYR A 252 21.53 24.03 -15.76
N ILE A 253 20.87 24.59 -14.75
CA ILE A 253 20.10 23.87 -13.74
C ILE A 253 18.67 24.37 -13.81
N ARG A 254 17.70 23.46 -13.95
CA ARG A 254 16.28 23.77 -13.86
C ARG A 254 15.77 23.53 -12.46
N LEU A 255 15.26 24.58 -11.84
CA LEU A 255 14.73 24.57 -10.48
C LEU A 255 13.22 24.72 -10.50
N ILE A 256 12.52 23.96 -9.65
CA ILE A 256 11.12 24.19 -9.30
C ILE A 256 11.07 24.63 -7.84
N SER A 257 10.32 25.70 -7.57
CA SER A 257 9.80 25.99 -6.23
C SER A 257 8.29 26.02 -6.33
N TYR A 258 7.59 25.14 -5.60
CA TYR A 258 6.15 25.03 -5.72
C TYR A 258 5.46 24.67 -4.39
N ASN A 259 4.63 25.58 -3.90
CA ASN A 259 3.68 25.27 -2.84
C ASN A 259 2.50 24.49 -3.44
N ILE A 260 2.31 23.24 -3.00
CA ILE A 260 1.37 22.30 -3.60
C ILE A 260 0.04 22.17 -2.86
N LEU A 261 -0.22 23.08 -1.91
CA LEU A 261 -1.43 23.17 -1.10
C LEU A 261 -1.73 21.88 -0.33
N ALA A 262 -1.40 21.89 0.96
CA ALA A 262 -1.63 20.73 1.83
C ALA A 262 -3.13 20.42 1.91
N ASN A 263 -3.47 19.14 1.83
CA ASN A 263 -4.84 18.68 1.91
C ASN A 263 -5.50 19.08 3.23
N GLY A 264 -4.75 19.12 4.33
CA GLY A 264 -5.26 19.59 5.62
C GLY A 264 -5.88 20.99 5.56
N TYR A 265 -5.37 21.88 4.69
CA TYR A 265 -5.93 23.22 4.49
C TYR A 265 -7.10 23.20 3.52
N ALA A 266 -6.98 22.49 2.40
CA ALA A 266 -8.02 22.38 1.38
C ALA A 266 -9.29 21.66 1.88
N SER A 267 -9.15 20.65 2.75
CA SER A 267 -10.25 19.83 3.27
C SER A 267 -10.80 20.33 4.61
N SER A 268 -10.33 21.47 5.11
CA SER A 268 -10.81 22.02 6.38
C SER A 268 -12.25 22.54 6.24
N THR A 269 -13.03 22.46 7.33
CA THR A 269 -14.45 22.88 7.33
C THR A 269 -14.56 24.33 6.89
N GLY A 270 -15.33 24.59 5.84
CA GLY A 270 -15.52 25.93 5.28
C GLY A 270 -14.40 26.43 4.36
N ALA A 271 -13.30 25.68 4.17
CA ALA A 271 -12.23 26.10 3.24
C ALA A 271 -12.74 26.30 1.82
N GLY A 272 -13.49 25.33 1.30
CA GLY A 272 -14.06 25.45 -0.03
C GLY A 272 -15.17 26.51 -0.15
N GLU A 273 -15.79 26.93 0.96
CA GLU A 273 -16.82 27.99 0.94
C GLU A 273 -16.23 29.39 1.08
N THR A 274 -15.11 29.52 1.81
CA THR A 274 -14.53 30.82 2.17
C THR A 274 -13.24 31.14 1.42
N MET A 275 -12.33 30.18 1.32
CA MET A 275 -11.02 30.36 0.66
C MET A 275 -11.07 30.01 -0.83
N TYR A 276 -11.85 28.99 -1.20
CA TYR A 276 -11.94 28.50 -2.58
C TYR A 276 -13.38 28.44 -3.13
N PRO A 277 -14.24 29.48 -2.94
CA PRO A 277 -15.65 29.43 -3.34
C PRO A 277 -15.89 29.25 -4.84
N TYR A 278 -14.89 29.57 -5.65
CA TYR A 278 -14.90 29.42 -7.10
C TYR A 278 -14.51 28.01 -7.56
N CYS A 279 -14.01 27.15 -6.67
CA CYS A 279 -13.55 25.81 -6.99
C CYS A 279 -14.57 24.77 -6.51
N SER A 280 -14.94 23.81 -7.38
CA SER A 280 -15.83 22.73 -6.95
C SER A 280 -15.15 21.85 -5.91
N GLN A 281 -15.94 21.28 -5.00
CA GLN A 281 -15.42 20.41 -3.93
C GLN A 281 -14.69 19.17 -4.47
N GLU A 282 -15.11 18.67 -5.63
CA GLU A 282 -14.47 17.56 -6.33
C GLU A 282 -13.02 17.87 -6.69
N TYR A 283 -12.75 19.07 -7.22
CA TYR A 283 -11.41 19.47 -7.67
C TYR A 283 -10.50 19.89 -6.52
N LEU A 284 -11.06 20.20 -5.35
CA LEU A 284 -10.29 20.42 -4.11
C LEU A 284 -9.80 19.11 -3.49
N GLN A 285 -10.47 17.98 -3.76
CA GLN A 285 -10.09 16.69 -3.19
C GLN A 285 -8.66 16.31 -3.57
N HIS A 286 -7.90 15.81 -2.60
CA HIS A 286 -6.50 15.46 -2.84
C HIS A 286 -6.34 14.42 -3.96
N ASP A 287 -7.23 13.43 -4.03
CA ASP A 287 -7.19 12.39 -5.05
C ASP A 287 -7.41 12.93 -6.46
N TYR A 288 -8.04 14.11 -6.62
CA TYR A 288 -8.11 14.81 -7.91
C TYR A 288 -6.84 15.60 -8.19
N ARG A 289 -6.28 16.27 -7.17
CA ARG A 289 -5.10 17.15 -7.31
C ARG A 289 -3.79 16.38 -7.51
N LYS A 290 -3.55 15.29 -6.77
CA LYS A 290 -2.27 14.54 -6.80
C LYS A 290 -1.87 14.08 -8.21
N PRO A 291 -2.75 13.47 -9.01
CA PRO A 291 -2.37 13.04 -10.36
C PRO A 291 -1.98 14.22 -11.27
N LEU A 292 -2.63 15.37 -11.10
CA LEU A 292 -2.31 16.60 -11.82
C LEU A 292 -0.98 17.20 -11.36
N LEU A 293 -0.73 17.25 -10.05
CA LEU A 293 0.55 17.70 -9.48
C LEU A 293 1.72 16.84 -9.97
N LEU A 294 1.57 15.52 -9.95
CA LEU A 294 2.59 14.60 -10.45
C LEU A 294 2.87 14.80 -11.94
N LYS A 295 1.81 14.93 -12.75
CA LYS A 295 1.94 15.24 -14.18
C LYS A 295 2.66 16.57 -14.41
N GLU A 296 2.30 17.60 -13.63
CA GLU A 296 2.91 18.92 -13.70
C GLU A 296 4.41 18.86 -13.36
N LEU A 297 4.78 18.26 -12.23
CA LEU A 297 6.17 18.17 -11.76
C LEU A 297 7.06 17.36 -12.71
N LEU A 298 6.59 16.19 -13.16
CA LEU A 298 7.37 15.33 -14.05
C LEU A 298 7.58 15.96 -15.43
N GLY A 299 6.55 16.63 -15.97
CA GLY A 299 6.63 17.28 -17.29
C GLY A 299 7.57 18.48 -17.34
N TYR A 300 8.00 19.00 -16.19
CA TYR A 300 9.00 20.06 -16.13
C TYR A 300 10.43 19.57 -16.35
N HIS A 301 10.70 18.27 -16.22
CA HIS A 301 12.03 17.69 -16.39
C HIS A 301 13.11 18.50 -15.64
N ALA A 302 12.83 18.77 -14.36
CA ALA A 302 13.68 19.61 -13.53
C ALA A 302 14.92 18.87 -13.03
N ASP A 303 15.91 19.61 -12.57
CA ASP A 303 17.08 19.05 -11.93
C ASP A 303 16.90 19.02 -10.41
N ILE A 304 16.25 20.04 -9.84
CA ILE A 304 15.89 20.13 -8.42
C ILE A 304 14.44 20.59 -8.29
N ILE A 305 13.71 19.97 -7.37
CA ILE A 305 12.30 20.24 -7.08
C ILE A 305 12.17 20.54 -5.60
N SER A 306 11.83 21.78 -5.25
CA SER A 306 11.55 22.22 -3.88
C SER A 306 10.06 22.46 -3.71
N LEU A 307 9.43 21.74 -2.77
CA LEU A 307 7.99 21.77 -2.55
C LEU A 307 7.67 22.25 -1.14
N GLN A 308 6.62 23.06 -1.02
CA GLN A 308 6.06 23.51 0.26
C GLN A 308 4.63 23.00 0.40
N GLU A 309 4.14 22.92 1.65
CA GLU A 309 2.82 22.35 1.97
C GLU A 309 2.62 20.93 1.43
N CYS A 310 3.69 20.14 1.47
CA CYS A 310 3.67 18.75 1.04
C CYS A 310 3.11 17.87 2.17
N ASP A 311 1.94 17.27 1.97
CA ASP A 311 1.39 16.32 2.95
C ASP A 311 2.32 15.12 3.17
N THR A 312 2.52 14.73 4.43
CA THR A 312 3.38 13.60 4.82
C THR A 312 2.94 12.30 4.12
N THR A 313 1.64 12.03 4.10
CA THR A 313 1.11 10.80 3.47
C THR A 313 1.35 10.79 1.96
N PHE A 314 1.23 11.96 1.32
CA PHE A 314 1.46 12.08 -0.13
C PHE A 314 2.95 11.90 -0.45
N TYR A 315 3.84 12.51 0.35
CA TYR A 315 5.28 12.31 0.23
C TYR A 315 5.67 10.82 0.35
N GLU A 316 5.28 10.18 1.45
CA GLU A 316 5.73 8.83 1.80
C GLU A 316 5.17 7.76 0.87
N ARG A 317 3.91 7.90 0.42
CA ARG A 317 3.20 6.82 -0.28
C ARG A 317 3.20 6.93 -1.79
N GLU A 318 3.34 8.15 -2.33
CA GLU A 318 3.12 8.40 -3.75
C GLU A 318 4.27 9.21 -4.35
N LEU A 319 4.51 10.42 -3.86
CA LEU A 319 5.43 11.37 -4.48
C LEU A 319 6.88 10.86 -4.50
N SER A 320 7.40 10.39 -3.36
CA SER A 320 8.78 9.88 -3.26
C SER A 320 9.01 8.64 -4.13
N LEU A 321 8.05 7.70 -4.11
CA LEU A 321 8.09 6.49 -4.92
C LEU A 321 8.12 6.81 -6.43
N ILE A 322 7.23 7.70 -6.87
CA ILE A 322 7.12 8.06 -8.28
C ILE A 322 8.34 8.86 -8.74
N LEU A 323 8.80 9.83 -7.94
CA LEU A 323 10.00 10.60 -8.28
C LEU A 323 11.27 9.73 -8.25
N LYS A 324 11.40 8.78 -7.32
CA LYS A 324 12.48 7.77 -7.32
C LYS A 324 12.53 6.97 -8.60
N ALA A 325 11.38 6.49 -9.06
CA ALA A 325 11.29 5.75 -10.32
C ALA A 325 11.58 6.62 -11.57
N ASN A 326 11.51 7.94 -11.44
CA ASN A 326 11.85 8.89 -12.49
C ASN A 326 13.25 9.51 -12.32
N GLY A 327 14.12 8.90 -11.51
CA GLY A 327 15.54 9.28 -11.39
C GLY A 327 15.83 10.39 -10.38
N TYR A 328 14.94 10.61 -9.41
CA TYR A 328 15.15 11.58 -8.34
C TYR A 328 15.34 10.90 -6.99
N LEU A 329 16.13 11.51 -6.10
CA LEU A 329 16.04 11.24 -4.67
C LEU A 329 15.60 12.50 -3.97
N GLY A 330 15.04 12.37 -2.77
CA GLY A 330 14.63 13.52 -2.01
C GLY A 330 14.55 13.29 -0.52
N ASP A 331 14.53 14.42 0.18
CA ASP A 331 14.41 14.52 1.62
C ASP A 331 13.14 15.29 1.97
N PHE A 332 12.50 14.95 3.09
CA PHE A 332 11.28 15.60 3.56
C PHE A 332 11.41 16.03 5.01
N GLN A 333 11.01 17.27 5.28
CA GLN A 333 11.00 17.85 6.61
C GLN A 333 9.58 18.25 6.99
N ILE A 334 9.03 17.56 7.99
CA ILE A 334 7.74 17.95 8.59
C ILE A 334 7.93 19.27 9.36
N LYS A 335 6.97 20.17 9.22
CA LYS A 335 6.97 21.48 9.87
C LYS A 335 6.90 21.40 11.40
N SER A 336 6.01 20.55 11.91
CA SER A 336 5.91 20.21 13.33
C SER A 336 5.09 18.95 13.54
N ASP A 337 5.23 18.28 14.69
CA ASP A 337 4.46 17.07 15.04
C ASP A 337 2.93 17.29 15.08
N ARG A 338 2.49 18.57 15.12
CA ARG A 338 1.07 18.95 15.14
C ARG A 338 0.45 19.07 13.75
N VAL A 339 1.27 19.17 12.70
CA VAL A 339 0.80 19.39 11.32
C VAL A 339 1.32 18.27 10.44
N ARG A 340 0.48 17.71 9.58
CA ARG A 340 0.84 16.61 8.68
C ARG A 340 1.33 17.09 7.30
N GLU A 341 2.02 18.22 7.26
CA GLU A 341 2.67 18.76 6.07
C GLU A 341 4.05 19.34 6.37
N GLY A 342 4.82 19.55 5.32
CA GLY A 342 6.12 20.19 5.41
C GLY A 342 6.74 20.49 4.05
N GLU A 343 8.06 20.47 4.03
CA GLU A 343 8.88 20.82 2.86
C GLU A 343 9.55 19.56 2.31
N ALA A 344 9.65 19.46 0.99
CA ALA A 344 10.34 18.37 0.32
C ALA A 344 11.32 18.93 -0.72
N ILE A 345 12.52 18.36 -0.78
CA ILE A 345 13.51 18.68 -1.80
C ILE A 345 13.87 17.40 -2.53
N PHE A 346 13.74 17.40 -3.86
CA PHE A 346 14.18 16.32 -4.74
C PHE A 346 15.27 16.80 -5.68
N TYR A 347 16.20 15.92 -6.02
CA TYR A 347 17.29 16.18 -6.97
C TYR A 347 17.48 14.99 -7.91
N ARG A 348 17.84 15.30 -9.16
CA ARG A 348 18.09 14.30 -10.21
C ARG A 348 19.43 13.61 -9.97
N THR A 349 19.42 12.28 -9.83
CA THR A 349 20.58 11.52 -9.32
C THR A 349 21.70 11.29 -10.32
N ASP A 350 21.42 11.50 -11.61
CA ASP A 350 22.42 11.45 -12.68
C ASP A 350 23.23 12.76 -12.82
N ARG A 351 22.85 13.82 -12.08
CA ARG A 351 23.55 15.12 -12.04
C ARG A 351 23.98 15.55 -10.65
N PHE A 352 23.24 15.16 -9.62
CA PHE A 352 23.50 15.57 -8.24
C PHE A 352 23.60 14.37 -7.31
N ILE A 353 24.51 14.49 -6.36
CA ILE A 353 24.58 13.63 -5.18
C ILE A 353 24.35 14.49 -3.95
N SER A 354 23.52 14.02 -3.01
CA SER A 354 23.42 14.70 -1.72
C SER A 354 24.69 14.45 -0.92
N ILE A 355 25.33 15.53 -0.47
CA ILE A 355 26.50 15.47 0.41
C ILE A 355 26.03 15.49 1.86
N ASN A 356 25.23 16.50 2.21
CA ASN A 356 24.66 16.70 3.54
C ASN A 356 23.21 17.21 3.41
N SER A 357 22.39 16.90 4.42
CA SER A 357 21.02 17.39 4.55
C SER A 357 20.88 18.04 5.93
N HIS A 358 20.34 19.26 5.99
CA HIS A 358 20.21 20.02 7.23
C HIS A 358 18.86 20.68 7.30
N SER A 359 18.06 20.31 8.30
CA SER A 359 16.79 20.96 8.58
C SER A 359 16.86 21.67 9.92
N ILE A 360 16.33 22.89 9.98
CA ILE A 360 16.19 23.64 11.23
C ILE A 360 14.74 24.09 11.41
N LYS A 361 14.30 24.17 12.67
CA LYS A 361 13.14 24.97 13.02
C LYS A 361 13.62 26.35 13.43
N ILE A 362 13.17 27.38 12.72
CA ILE A 362 13.68 28.75 12.89
C ILE A 362 13.58 29.21 14.34
N GLY A 363 12.47 28.94 15.03
CA GLY A 363 12.29 29.33 16.43
C GLY A 363 13.26 28.65 17.40
N GLU A 364 13.55 27.37 17.19
CA GLU A 364 14.52 26.59 17.98
C GLU A 364 15.96 27.04 17.66
N TYR A 365 16.28 27.16 16.38
CA TYR A 365 17.62 27.59 15.95
C TYR A 365 17.97 28.99 16.42
N LEU A 366 17.02 29.94 16.34
CA LEU A 366 17.20 31.29 16.87
C LEU A 366 17.48 31.30 18.37
N ARG A 367 16.94 30.34 19.14
CA ARG A 367 17.16 30.23 20.58
C ARG A 367 18.59 29.81 20.91
N ASP A 368 19.11 28.84 20.16
CA ASP A 368 20.32 28.11 20.56
C ASP A 368 21.58 28.59 19.83
N ALA A 369 21.44 29.18 18.63
CA ALA A 369 22.59 29.57 17.81
C ALA A 369 23.33 30.79 18.39
N GLU A 370 24.54 30.61 18.92
CA GLU A 370 25.33 31.69 19.53
C GLU A 370 25.55 32.89 18.58
N HIS A 371 25.79 32.63 17.30
CA HIS A 371 26.03 33.68 16.31
C HIS A 371 24.80 34.56 15.99
N LEU A 372 23.61 34.18 16.47
CA LEU A 372 22.35 34.95 16.33
C LEU A 372 21.98 35.74 17.60
N GLU A 373 22.89 35.84 18.57
CA GLU A 373 22.73 36.58 19.82
C GLU A 373 22.27 38.04 19.59
N ASN A 374 22.82 38.70 18.57
CA ASN A 374 22.45 40.08 18.22
C ASN A 374 20.99 40.21 17.77
N ILE A 375 20.47 39.23 17.03
CA ILE A 375 19.06 39.18 16.59
C ILE A 375 18.18 38.92 17.81
N ARG A 376 18.52 37.92 18.64
CA ARG A 376 17.79 37.63 19.89
C ARG A 376 17.67 38.86 20.78
N ARG A 377 18.77 39.57 21.02
CA ARG A 377 18.77 40.78 21.86
C ARG A 377 17.86 41.87 21.33
N ARG A 378 17.80 42.05 20.00
CA ARG A 378 16.89 43.02 19.37
C ARG A 378 15.44 42.59 19.48
N CYS A 379 15.14 41.32 19.24
CA CYS A 379 13.79 40.77 19.39
C CYS A 379 13.29 40.87 20.83
N ALA A 380 14.17 40.66 21.82
CA ALA A 380 13.86 40.77 23.24
C ALA A 380 13.46 42.20 23.70
N LEU A 381 13.75 43.24 22.90
CA LEU A 381 13.29 44.61 23.17
C LEU A 381 11.76 44.76 23.02
N VAL A 382 11.11 43.82 22.33
CA VAL A 382 9.65 43.80 22.14
C VAL A 382 9.15 42.41 22.53
N SER A 383 8.56 42.29 23.72
CA SER A 383 8.16 41.01 24.33
C SER A 383 7.26 40.16 23.41
N GLU A 384 6.31 40.79 22.72
CA GLU A 384 5.41 40.14 21.77
C GLU A 384 6.17 39.50 20.59
N ILE A 385 7.14 40.23 20.02
CA ILE A 385 7.98 39.74 18.92
C ILE A 385 8.83 38.55 19.38
N ASN A 386 9.42 38.64 20.57
CA ASN A 386 10.25 37.57 21.12
C ASN A 386 9.45 36.28 21.33
N THR A 387 8.27 36.37 21.94
CA THR A 387 7.39 35.21 22.15
C THR A 387 6.95 34.62 20.81
N HIS A 388 6.42 35.44 19.90
CA HIS A 388 5.92 34.94 18.62
C HIS A 388 7.00 34.29 17.76
N LEU A 389 8.22 34.83 17.71
CA LEU A 389 9.32 34.27 16.92
C LEU A 389 9.80 32.92 17.47
N LEU A 390 9.98 32.81 18.78
CA LEU A 390 10.48 31.60 19.43
C LEU A 390 9.45 30.45 19.43
N GLU A 391 8.17 30.76 19.26
CA GLU A 391 7.09 29.79 19.12
C GLU A 391 6.80 29.40 17.66
N ARG A 392 7.46 30.02 16.67
CA ARG A 392 7.23 29.65 15.26
C ARG A 392 7.81 28.28 14.95
N ASN A 393 6.94 27.40 14.51
CA ASN A 393 7.30 26.10 13.95
C ASN A 393 7.66 26.18 12.46
N THR A 394 8.25 27.28 12.00
CA THR A 394 8.66 27.39 10.59
C THR A 394 9.90 26.52 10.40
N ALA A 395 9.78 25.47 9.60
CA ALA A 395 10.91 24.67 9.16
C ALA A 395 11.66 25.41 8.05
N PHE A 396 12.96 25.13 7.95
CA PHE A 396 13.81 25.52 6.84
C PHE A 396 14.69 24.31 6.52
N GLN A 397 14.61 23.83 5.28
CA GLN A 397 15.34 22.68 4.77
C GLN A 397 16.43 23.09 3.78
#